data_AF-A0A7X6Q9A5-F1
#
_entry.id   AF-A0A7X6Q9A5-F1
#
_cell.length_a   1.000
_cell.length_b   1.000
_cell.length_c   1.000
_cell.angle_alpha   90.00
_cell.angle_beta   90.00
_cell.angle_gamma   90.00
#
_symmetry.space_group_name_H-M   'P 1'
#
loop_
_entity.id
_entity.type
_entity.pdbx_description
1 polymer ?
#
loop_
_entity_poly.entity_id
_entity_poly.type
_entity_poly.pdbx_seq_one_letter_code
_entity_poly.pdbx_strand_id
1 'polypeptide(L)'
;MDKKVVFHPPIHLLALTLSEDATAQVELLRRHLWQEGGDLLSLALYPLIPLKWSSSPLPPFEHLELPLMPQKVTFDQVDKKEEVLYLESSDQSYLEVVDEIKGIYPTDDLFSYPFPPANGILLGPGEWRGEASQVVNNDWRVIYLEIGWHTLEGQLLHLNYQISTNRHLLSLNL
;
A
#
# COMPACT_ATOMS: atom_id res chain seq x y z
N MET A 1 5.67 32.35 13.85
CA MET A 1 6.42 31.43 12.98
C MET A 1 5.49 31.05 11.86
N ASP A 2 5.83 31.39 10.62
CA ASP A 2 5.02 31.01 9.46
C ASP A 2 5.17 29.50 9.23
N LYS A 3 4.06 28.78 9.26
CA LYS A 3 4.04 27.33 8.97
C LYS A 3 4.37 27.16 7.49
N LYS A 4 5.53 26.57 7.18
CA LYS A 4 6.00 26.39 5.79
C LYS A 4 5.51 25.05 5.25
N VAL A 5 4.81 25.09 4.13
CA VAL A 5 4.48 23.89 3.34
C VAL A 5 5.77 23.34 2.72
N VAL A 6 6.01 22.04 2.89
CA VAL A 6 7.12 21.31 2.27
C VAL A 6 6.58 20.55 1.06
N PHE A 7 7.25 20.70 -0.07
CA PHE A 7 6.91 20.05 -1.33
C PHE A 7 7.87 18.89 -1.55
N HIS A 8 7.34 17.68 -1.70
CA HIS A 8 8.13 16.49 -2.00
C HIS A 8 7.99 16.16 -3.48
N PRO A 9 9.11 15.97 -4.21
CA PRO A 9 9.06 15.63 -5.62
C PRO A 9 8.40 14.26 -5.81
N PRO A 10 7.81 13.99 -7.00
CA PRO A 10 7.28 12.67 -7.28
C PRO A 10 8.36 11.59 -7.20
N ILE A 11 7.99 10.49 -6.57
CA ILE A 11 8.80 9.27 -6.49
C ILE A 11 7.92 8.07 -6.74
N HIS A 12 8.53 6.90 -6.86
CA HIS A 12 7.84 5.75 -7.41
C HIS A 12 7.48 4.71 -6.35
N LEU A 13 6.30 4.11 -6.47
CA LEU A 13 5.81 3.04 -5.60
C LEU A 13 5.44 1.80 -6.44
N LEU A 14 6.04 0.67 -6.09
CA LEU A 14 5.54 -0.67 -6.44
C LEU A 14 4.53 -1.11 -5.40
N ALA A 15 3.35 -1.52 -5.83
CA ALA A 15 2.34 -2.05 -4.93
C ALA A 15 1.58 -3.21 -5.55
N LEU A 16 0.90 -3.98 -4.69
CA LEU A 16 -0.16 -4.89 -5.12
C LEU A 16 -1.51 -4.20 -4.97
N THR A 17 -2.41 -4.47 -5.91
CA THR A 17 -3.82 -4.11 -5.78
C THR A 17 -4.66 -5.35 -5.53
N LEU A 18 -5.88 -5.09 -5.10
CA LEU A 18 -6.85 -6.10 -4.73
C LEU A 18 -7.88 -6.30 -5.83
N SER A 19 -8.69 -7.36 -5.68
CA SER A 19 -9.93 -7.54 -6.41
C SER A 19 -10.91 -6.41 -6.10
N GLU A 20 -11.88 -6.19 -6.99
CA GLU A 20 -12.90 -5.14 -6.82
C GLU A 20 -13.68 -5.31 -5.51
N ASP A 21 -14.04 -6.55 -5.17
CA ASP A 21 -14.75 -6.88 -3.94
C ASP A 21 -13.91 -6.59 -2.69
N ALA A 22 -12.63 -6.97 -2.70
CA ALA A 22 -11.72 -6.71 -1.59
C ALA A 22 -11.44 -5.20 -1.43
N THR A 23 -11.25 -4.49 -2.54
CA THR A 23 -11.14 -3.03 -2.56
C THR A 23 -12.37 -2.37 -1.94
N ALA A 24 -13.58 -2.79 -2.31
CA ALA A 24 -14.81 -2.23 -1.76
C ALA A 24 -14.93 -2.46 -0.25
N GLN A 25 -14.54 -3.64 0.25
CA GLN A 25 -14.55 -3.94 1.69
C GLN A 25 -13.55 -3.07 2.46
N VAL A 26 -12.34 -2.90 1.94
CA VAL A 26 -11.32 -2.07 2.59
C VAL A 26 -11.71 -0.59 2.58
N GLU A 27 -12.33 -0.11 1.51
CA GLU A 27 -12.87 1.25 1.45
C GLU A 27 -13.90 1.54 2.55
N LEU A 28 -14.73 0.54 2.92
CA LEU A 28 -15.63 0.70 4.07
C LEU A 28 -14.87 0.86 5.39
N LEU A 29 -13.80 0.08 5.59
CA LEU A 29 -12.93 0.20 6.77
C LEU A 29 -12.22 1.56 6.82
N ARG A 30 -11.67 2.02 5.69
CA ARG A 30 -10.96 3.30 5.59
C ARG A 30 -11.89 4.49 5.80
N ARG A 31 -13.15 4.41 5.35
CA ARG A 31 -14.17 5.43 5.64
C ARG A 31 -14.53 5.50 7.11
N HIS A 32 -14.60 4.36 7.80
CA HIS A 32 -14.84 4.34 9.24
C HIS A 32 -13.69 5.01 10.00
N LEU A 33 -12.44 4.63 9.70
CA LEU A 33 -11.24 5.29 10.23
C LEU A 33 -11.24 6.80 9.97
N TRP A 34 -11.62 7.19 8.75
CA TRP A 34 -11.69 8.60 8.38
C TRP A 34 -12.68 9.39 9.27
N GLN A 35 -13.83 8.79 9.60
CA GLN A 35 -14.84 9.42 10.45
C GLN A 35 -14.42 9.58 11.91
N GLU A 36 -13.55 8.69 12.42
CA GLU A 36 -13.12 8.71 13.82
C GLU A 36 -11.97 9.69 14.11
N GLY A 37 -11.23 10.11 13.09
CA GLY A 37 -10.13 11.07 13.23
C GLY A 37 -9.20 11.15 12.03
N GLY A 38 -9.74 10.92 10.83
CA GLY A 38 -9.01 10.61 9.61
C GLY A 38 -7.96 11.62 9.16
N ASP A 39 -6.92 11.07 8.53
CA ASP A 39 -5.96 11.79 7.70
C ASP A 39 -6.20 11.50 6.22
N LEU A 40 -5.78 12.45 5.38
CA LEU A 40 -5.95 12.40 3.93
C LEU A 40 -5.48 11.08 3.32
N LEU A 41 -4.46 10.44 3.90
CA LEU A 41 -3.93 9.17 3.39
C LEU A 41 -4.98 8.04 3.34
N SER A 42 -5.97 8.06 4.24
CA SER A 42 -7.07 7.09 4.24
C SER A 42 -8.03 7.24 3.05
N LEU A 43 -7.93 8.31 2.26
CA LEU A 43 -8.80 8.56 1.10
C LEU A 43 -8.03 8.87 -0.19
N ALA A 44 -6.76 9.26 -0.09
CA ALA A 44 -6.01 9.78 -1.24
C ALA A 44 -5.62 8.72 -2.28
N LEU A 45 -5.39 7.48 -1.83
CA LEU A 45 -5.05 6.34 -2.69
C LEU A 45 -6.18 5.33 -2.65
N TYR A 46 -6.33 4.51 -3.69
CA TYR A 46 -7.14 3.29 -3.60
C TYR A 46 -6.44 2.26 -2.69
N PRO A 47 -7.15 1.25 -2.14
CA PRO A 47 -6.57 0.24 -1.28
C PRO A 47 -5.50 -0.56 -2.02
N LEU A 48 -4.32 -0.62 -1.43
CA LEU A 48 -3.14 -1.25 -2.02
C LEU A 48 -2.22 -1.78 -0.91
N ILE A 49 -1.28 -2.64 -1.30
CA ILE A 49 -0.24 -3.19 -0.42
C ILE A 49 1.09 -2.59 -0.89
N PRO A 50 1.70 -1.66 -0.13
CA PRO A 50 2.92 -0.99 -0.56
C PRO A 50 4.12 -1.91 -0.40
N LEU A 51 4.73 -2.30 -1.52
CA LEU A 51 5.85 -3.25 -1.54
C LEU A 51 7.20 -2.54 -1.48
N LYS A 52 7.38 -1.50 -2.30
CA LYS A 52 8.66 -0.77 -2.42
C LYS A 52 8.45 0.67 -2.82
N TRP A 53 9.20 1.58 -2.18
CA TRP A 53 9.47 2.91 -2.71
C TRP A 53 10.79 2.98 -3.46
N SER A 54 10.84 3.78 -4.53
CA SER A 54 12.05 4.01 -5.31
C SER A 54 12.16 5.44 -5.82
N SER A 55 13.36 5.97 -5.71
CA SER A 55 13.76 7.24 -6.32
C SER A 55 13.82 7.19 -7.84
N SER A 56 14.00 5.99 -8.41
CA SER A 56 14.17 5.77 -9.85
C SER A 56 12.99 5.02 -10.45
N PRO A 57 12.73 5.20 -11.76
CA PRO A 57 11.77 4.38 -12.47
C PRO A 57 12.09 2.88 -12.33
N LEU A 58 11.08 2.05 -12.05
CA LEU A 58 11.22 0.60 -12.11
C LEU A 58 11.36 0.15 -13.56
N PRO A 59 11.99 -1.01 -13.82
CA PRO A 59 12.04 -1.56 -15.15
C PRO A 59 10.61 -1.83 -15.68
N PRO A 60 10.44 -1.90 -17.02
CA PRO A 60 9.18 -2.29 -17.63
C PRO A 60 8.63 -3.59 -17.04
N PHE A 61 7.29 -3.75 -17.04
CA PHE A 61 6.62 -4.89 -16.40
C PHE A 61 7.12 -6.24 -16.91
N GLU A 62 7.40 -6.36 -18.21
CA GLU A 62 7.96 -7.55 -18.86
C GLU A 62 9.33 -7.97 -18.34
N HIS A 63 10.02 -7.09 -17.60
CA HIS A 63 11.32 -7.35 -16.97
C HIS A 63 11.20 -7.44 -15.44
N LEU A 64 9.99 -7.41 -14.87
CA LEU A 64 9.81 -7.64 -13.45
C LEU A 64 9.83 -9.15 -13.17
N GLU A 65 10.70 -9.54 -12.25
CA GLU A 65 10.78 -10.88 -11.68
C GLU A 65 9.76 -10.94 -10.53
N LEU A 66 8.51 -11.28 -10.87
CA LEU A 66 7.43 -11.40 -9.89
C LEU A 66 7.08 -12.88 -9.67
N PRO A 67 7.14 -13.38 -8.42
CA PRO A 67 6.67 -14.72 -8.09
C PRO A 67 5.16 -14.87 -8.34
N LEU A 68 4.72 -16.13 -8.41
CA LEU A 68 3.30 -16.44 -8.50
C LEU A 68 2.62 -16.12 -7.17
N MET A 69 1.46 -15.45 -7.23
CA MET A 69 0.71 -15.11 -6.03
C MET A 69 -0.14 -16.31 -5.56
N PRO A 70 -0.44 -16.42 -4.25
CA PRO A 70 -1.40 -17.40 -3.77
C PRO A 70 -2.79 -17.11 -4.35
N GLN A 71 -3.56 -18.16 -4.70
CA GLN A 71 -4.88 -18.02 -5.30
C GLN A 71 -5.87 -17.20 -4.45
N LYS A 72 -5.74 -17.31 -3.13
CA LYS A 72 -6.62 -16.66 -2.18
C LYS A 72 -5.84 -16.37 -0.91
N VAL A 73 -5.95 -15.14 -0.42
CA VAL A 73 -5.35 -14.69 0.84
C VAL A 73 -6.41 -14.01 1.68
N THR A 74 -6.36 -14.24 2.98
CA THR A 74 -7.23 -13.59 3.96
C THR A 74 -6.44 -12.58 4.75
N PHE A 75 -6.93 -11.34 4.81
CA PHE A 75 -6.42 -10.28 5.67
C PHE A 75 -7.40 -10.05 6.82
N ASP A 76 -6.93 -10.25 8.04
CA ASP A 76 -7.77 -10.32 9.25
C ASP A 76 -7.06 -9.80 10.51
N GLN A 77 -5.89 -9.16 10.36
CA GLN A 77 -5.15 -8.57 11.47
C GLN A 77 -4.85 -7.12 11.16
N VAL A 78 -5.07 -6.22 12.12
CA VAL A 78 -4.64 -4.83 11.97
C VAL A 78 -3.35 -4.63 12.74
N ASP A 79 -2.30 -4.18 12.04
CA ASP A 79 -1.02 -3.82 12.64
C ASP A 79 -0.68 -2.36 12.34
N LYS A 80 0.20 -1.77 13.15
CA LYS A 80 0.60 -0.36 13.06
C LYS A 80 2.10 -0.27 12.80
N LYS A 81 2.49 0.40 11.71
CA LYS A 81 3.89 0.69 11.35
C LYS A 81 4.05 2.18 11.09
N GLU A 82 4.96 2.81 11.84
CA GLU A 82 5.25 4.25 11.74
C GLU A 82 3.99 5.14 11.73
N GLU A 83 3.08 4.90 12.68
CA GLU A 83 1.80 5.61 12.80
C GLU A 83 0.75 5.32 11.73
N VAL A 84 1.01 4.39 10.81
CA VAL A 84 0.10 3.97 9.75
C VAL A 84 -0.45 2.57 10.02
N LEU A 85 -1.76 2.39 9.86
CA LEU A 85 -2.44 1.11 10.02
C LEU A 85 -2.44 0.32 8.71
N TYR A 86 -2.27 -1.00 8.85
CA TYR A 86 -2.33 -1.97 7.77
C TYR A 86 -3.23 -3.14 8.16
N LEU A 87 -4.04 -3.61 7.21
CA LEU A 87 -4.75 -4.87 7.33
C LEU A 87 -3.84 -5.98 6.79
N GLU A 88 -3.17 -6.70 7.69
CA GLU A 88 -2.22 -7.77 7.42
C GLU A 88 -2.89 -9.15 7.35
N SER A 89 -2.12 -10.10 6.79
CA SER A 89 -2.47 -11.51 6.65
C SER A 89 -1.48 -12.35 7.44
N SER A 90 -1.96 -13.44 8.03
CA SER A 90 -1.12 -14.48 8.66
C SER A 90 -0.83 -15.66 7.71
N ASP A 91 -1.25 -15.57 6.45
CA ASP A 91 -1.01 -16.60 5.44
C ASP A 91 0.48 -16.65 5.08
N GLN A 92 1.15 -17.70 5.54
CA GLN A 92 2.58 -17.90 5.33
C GLN A 92 2.99 -17.92 3.85
N SER A 93 2.15 -18.50 2.98
CA SER A 93 2.46 -18.57 1.54
C SER A 93 2.47 -17.18 0.89
N TYR A 94 1.61 -16.29 1.38
CA TYR A 94 1.58 -14.90 0.97
C TYR A 94 2.77 -14.11 1.52
N LEU A 95 3.10 -14.31 2.79
CA LEU A 95 4.22 -13.61 3.43
C LEU A 95 5.56 -13.94 2.76
N GLU A 96 5.79 -15.22 2.43
CA GLU A 96 6.99 -15.65 1.69
C GLU A 96 7.11 -14.97 0.33
N VAL A 97 6.01 -14.89 -0.42
CA VAL A 97 5.94 -14.23 -1.73
C VAL A 97 6.21 -12.73 -1.62
N VAL A 98 5.65 -12.05 -0.61
CA VAL A 98 5.90 -10.62 -0.39
C VAL A 98 7.34 -10.36 0.02
N ASP A 99 7.91 -11.20 0.88
CA ASP A 99 9.31 -11.10 1.31
C ASP A 99 10.27 -11.35 0.14
N GLU A 100 9.97 -12.31 -0.75
CA GLU A 100 10.70 -12.53 -1.99
C GLU A 100 10.69 -11.29 -2.89
N ILE A 101 9.52 -10.70 -3.13
CA ILE A 101 9.39 -9.46 -3.92
C ILE A 101 10.22 -8.33 -3.32
N LYS A 102 10.17 -8.14 -1.99
CA LYS A 102 10.94 -7.11 -1.30
C LYS A 102 12.45 -7.37 -1.33
N GLY A 103 12.87 -8.63 -1.36
CA GLY A 103 14.26 -9.03 -1.54
C GLY A 103 14.79 -8.68 -2.93
N ILE A 104 13.99 -8.91 -3.97
CA ILE A 104 14.32 -8.54 -5.36
C ILE A 104 14.29 -7.01 -5.53
N TYR A 105 13.34 -6.35 -4.87
CA TYR A 105 13.07 -4.93 -4.99
C TYR A 105 13.14 -4.24 -3.61
N PRO A 106 14.35 -3.90 -3.12
CA PRO A 106 14.51 -3.19 -1.85
C PRO A 106 14.07 -1.72 -1.95
N THR A 107 13.58 -1.17 -0.84
CA THR A 107 13.22 0.26 -0.74
C THR A 107 14.46 1.14 -0.57
N ASP A 108 14.44 2.33 -1.16
CA ASP A 108 15.51 3.31 -0.99
C ASP A 108 15.31 4.06 0.34
N ASP A 109 16.11 3.87 1.40
CA ASP A 109 15.85 4.55 2.70
C ASP A 109 16.22 6.05 2.74
N LEU A 110 16.35 6.70 1.57
CA LEU A 110 16.83 8.07 1.43
C LEU A 110 15.73 9.14 1.53
N PHE A 111 14.46 8.74 1.59
CA PHE A 111 13.32 9.66 1.54
C PHE A 111 12.35 9.44 2.70
N SER A 112 11.72 10.52 3.14
CA SER A 112 10.62 10.47 4.12
C SER A 112 9.31 10.22 3.37
N TYR A 113 8.95 8.94 3.26
CA TYR A 113 7.73 8.50 2.59
C TYR A 113 6.47 8.87 3.37
N PRO A 114 5.31 9.08 2.71
CA PRO A 114 4.05 9.32 3.41
C PRO A 114 3.56 8.10 4.19
N PHE A 115 4.06 6.91 3.87
CA PHE A 115 3.80 5.65 4.57
C PHE A 115 4.90 4.63 4.24
N PRO A 116 5.28 3.76 5.19
CA PRO A 116 6.27 2.73 4.94
C PRO A 116 5.74 1.58 4.05
N PRO A 117 6.62 0.80 3.42
CA PRO A 117 6.25 -0.50 2.88
C PRO A 117 5.76 -1.45 3.97
N ALA A 118 4.81 -2.33 3.65
CA ALA A 118 4.21 -3.26 4.62
C ALA A 118 3.80 -4.59 3.97
N ASN A 119 3.38 -5.56 4.77
CA ASN A 119 2.86 -6.84 4.29
C ASN A 119 1.32 -6.83 4.22
N GLY A 120 0.69 -5.72 4.61
CA GLY A 120 -0.77 -5.58 4.61
C GLY A 120 -1.28 -4.46 3.73
N ILE A 121 -2.60 -4.43 3.62
CA ILE A 121 -3.36 -3.43 2.88
C ILE A 121 -3.32 -2.13 3.66
N LEU A 122 -2.87 -1.04 3.03
CA LEU A 122 -2.82 0.28 3.62
C LEU A 122 -4.22 0.76 4.00
N LEU A 123 -4.43 1.05 5.28
CA LEU A 123 -5.67 1.65 5.79
C LEU A 123 -5.52 3.18 5.96
N GLY A 124 -4.31 3.65 6.22
CA GLY A 124 -3.99 5.04 6.57
C GLY A 124 -3.73 5.18 8.08
N PRO A 125 -3.44 6.39 8.56
CA PRO A 125 -3.09 6.60 9.96
C PRO A 125 -4.32 6.59 10.85
N GLY A 126 -4.12 6.21 12.12
CA GLY A 126 -5.18 6.16 13.11
C GLY A 126 -4.91 5.13 14.20
N GLU A 127 -5.93 4.91 15.02
CA GLU A 127 -5.94 3.89 16.08
C GLU A 127 -7.05 2.89 15.78
N TRP A 128 -6.73 1.59 15.81
CA TRP A 128 -7.73 0.55 15.61
C TRP A 128 -8.17 -0.04 16.95
N ARG A 129 -9.48 0.01 17.22
CA ARG A 129 -10.07 -0.46 18.49
C ARG A 129 -11.12 -1.57 18.33
N GLY A 130 -11.39 -2.00 17.10
CA GLY A 130 -12.39 -3.01 16.77
C GLY A 130 -11.80 -4.39 16.48
N GLU A 131 -12.67 -5.35 16.21
CA GLU A 131 -12.27 -6.60 15.55
C GLU A 131 -12.02 -6.32 14.07
N ALA A 132 -10.92 -6.82 13.53
CA ALA A 132 -10.62 -6.69 12.12
C ALA A 132 -11.68 -7.43 11.29
N SER A 133 -12.29 -6.73 10.33
CA SER A 133 -13.14 -7.40 9.35
C SER A 133 -12.28 -8.22 8.42
N GLN A 134 -12.69 -9.47 8.19
CA GLN A 134 -11.99 -10.36 7.26
C GLN A 134 -12.15 -9.84 5.82
N VAL A 135 -11.04 -9.57 5.16
CA VAL A 135 -10.99 -9.23 3.73
C VAL A 135 -10.31 -10.36 2.97
N VAL A 136 -10.97 -10.89 1.96
CA VAL A 136 -10.42 -11.96 1.12
C VAL A 136 -10.02 -11.38 -0.22
N ASN A 137 -8.75 -11.53 -0.60
CA ASN A 137 -8.26 -11.22 -1.93
C ASN A 137 -7.96 -12.48 -2.74
N ASN A 138 -8.33 -12.49 -4.01
CA ASN A 138 -8.13 -13.62 -4.93
C ASN A 138 -7.83 -13.19 -6.37
N ASP A 139 -7.70 -11.89 -6.63
CA ASP A 139 -7.21 -11.34 -7.89
C ASP A 139 -6.08 -10.37 -7.55
N TRP A 140 -4.91 -10.67 -8.09
CA TRP A 140 -3.71 -9.90 -7.83
C TRP A 140 -3.34 -9.11 -9.05
N ARG A 141 -3.08 -7.83 -8.83
CA ARG A 141 -2.45 -7.00 -9.83
C ARG A 141 -1.26 -6.31 -9.22
N VAL A 142 -0.21 -6.17 -10.00
CA VAL A 142 0.85 -5.24 -9.69
C VAL A 142 0.51 -3.88 -10.30
N ILE A 143 0.77 -2.85 -9.52
CA ILE A 143 0.61 -1.46 -9.94
C ILE A 143 1.90 -0.71 -9.69
N TYR A 144 2.16 0.21 -10.62
CA TYR A 144 3.25 1.14 -10.51
C TYR A 144 2.73 2.56 -10.48
N LEU A 145 3.05 3.27 -9.40
CA LEU A 145 2.61 4.63 -9.16
C LEU A 145 3.80 5.58 -9.16
N GLU A 146 3.62 6.76 -9.75
CA GLU A 146 4.45 7.93 -9.48
C GLU A 146 3.64 8.86 -8.56
N ILE A 147 4.16 9.15 -7.36
CA ILE A 147 3.43 9.81 -6.27
C ILE A 147 4.22 11.04 -5.80
N GLY A 148 3.57 12.20 -5.82
CA GLY A 148 4.05 13.43 -5.17
C GLY A 148 3.17 13.81 -3.99
N TRP A 149 3.73 14.51 -3.00
CA TRP A 149 2.95 14.96 -1.84
C TRP A 149 3.49 16.24 -1.21
N HIS A 150 2.63 16.92 -0.46
CA HIS A 150 2.97 18.10 0.31
C HIS A 150 2.67 17.87 1.79
N THR A 151 3.54 18.36 2.67
CA THR A 151 3.31 18.32 4.11
C THR A 151 3.32 19.71 4.74
N LEU A 152 2.56 19.88 5.83
CA LEU A 152 2.56 21.06 6.67
C LEU A 152 2.73 20.60 8.12
N GLU A 153 3.82 21.02 8.77
CA GLU A 153 4.16 20.56 10.14
C GLU A 153 4.21 19.03 10.27
N GLY A 154 4.62 18.34 9.20
CA GLY A 154 4.69 16.87 9.15
C GLY A 154 3.38 16.17 8.77
N GLN A 155 2.25 16.88 8.72
CA GLN A 155 0.96 16.31 8.30
C GLN A 155 0.79 16.34 6.79
N LEU A 156 0.19 15.29 6.22
CA LEU A 156 -0.08 15.18 4.79
C LEU A 156 -1.22 16.11 4.38
N LEU A 157 -0.92 17.11 3.55
CA LEU A 157 -1.91 18.09 3.08
C LEU A 157 -2.46 17.75 1.70
N HIS A 158 -1.62 17.17 0.84
CA HIS A 158 -1.96 16.84 -0.53
C HIS A 158 -1.13 15.65 -0.98
N LEU A 159 -1.75 14.75 -1.74
CA LEU A 159 -1.11 13.62 -2.38
C LEU A 159 -1.69 13.51 -3.79
N ASN A 160 -0.82 13.48 -4.79
CA ASN A 160 -1.20 13.20 -6.17
C ASN A 160 -0.44 11.98 -6.67
N TYR A 161 -1.06 11.23 -7.58
CA TYR A 161 -0.41 10.08 -8.17
C TYR A 161 -0.81 9.87 -9.63
N GLN A 162 0.07 9.21 -10.36
CA GLN A 162 -0.17 8.72 -11.72
C GLN A 162 0.07 7.22 -11.76
N ILE A 163 -0.76 6.50 -12.52
CA ILE A 163 -0.62 5.06 -12.73
C ILE A 163 0.18 4.84 -14.01
N SER A 164 1.40 4.31 -13.87
CA SER A 164 2.29 4.03 -15.00
C SER A 164 2.09 2.60 -15.52
N THR A 165 1.75 1.66 -14.64
CA THR A 165 1.49 0.25 -14.99
C THR A 165 0.38 -0.31 -14.14
N ASN A 166 -0.50 -1.14 -14.73
CA ASN A 166 -1.47 -1.97 -14.01
C ASN A 166 -1.62 -3.31 -14.76
N ARG A 167 -1.23 -4.41 -14.12
CA ARG A 167 -1.14 -5.73 -14.75
C ARG A 167 -1.54 -6.84 -13.78
N HIS A 168 -2.32 -7.80 -14.27
CA HIS A 168 -2.64 -9.01 -13.51
C HIS A 168 -1.39 -9.87 -13.28
N LEU A 169 -1.32 -10.47 -12.10
CA LEU A 169 -0.34 -11.48 -11.75
C LEU A 169 -0.98 -12.86 -11.87
N LEU A 170 -0.15 -13.82 -12.28
CA LEU A 170 -0.56 -15.22 -12.29
C LEU A 170 -0.67 -15.73 -10.86
N SER A 171 -1.68 -16.56 -10.62
CA SER A 171 -1.92 -17.19 -9.32
C SER A 171 -1.62 -18.69 -9.40
N LEU A 172 -1.11 -19.26 -8.31
CA LEU A 172 -0.90 -20.70 -8.18
C LEU A 172 -2.26 -21.42 -8.16
N ASN A 173 -2.53 -22.26 -9.15
CA ASN A 173 -3.59 -23.27 -9.03
C ASN A 173 -3.01 -24.44 -8.23
N LEU A 174 -3.43 -24.60 -6.98
CA LEU A 174 -3.17 -25.81 -6.20
C LEU A 174 -4.32 -26.80 -6.41
#